data_AF-A0A945Z3N0-F1
#
_entry.id   AF-A0A945Z3N0-F1
#
_cell.length_a   1.000
_cell.length_b   1.000
_cell.length_c   1.000
_cell.angle_alpha   90.00
_cell.angle_beta   90.00
_cell.angle_gamma   90.00
#
_symmetry.space_group_name_H-M   'P 1'
#
loop_
_entity.id
_entity.type
_entity.pdbx_description
1 polymer ?
#
loop_
_entity_poly.entity_id
_entity_poly.type
_entity_poly.pdbx_seq_one_letter_code
_entity_poly.pdbx_strand_id
1 'polypeptide(L)'
;MLDEIKCDLVLRPEYIMLGGDKEKYGKYLSSCFWDVPEFGSKSWGVGVYIEVDDYRFLDDPNAVSVARRCVEFLNTPPPRAKYSKKKPKPKYGTLELYNAKYVNKGGKTLISAIVITNEKKNRSFWGKGVNV
;
A
#
# COMPACT_ATOMS: atom_id res chain seq x y z
N MET A 1 -0.26 24.24 12.50
CA MET A 1 -0.22 23.70 11.13
C MET A 1 0.04 22.21 11.28
N LEU A 2 -0.89 21.35 10.85
CA LEU A 2 -0.63 19.91 10.81
C LEU A 2 0.17 19.67 9.53
N ASP A 3 1.44 19.29 9.67
CA ASP A 3 2.25 18.92 8.51
C ASP A 3 1.60 17.72 7.81
N GLU A 4 1.21 17.92 6.55
CA GLU A 4 0.65 16.86 5.71
C GLU A 4 1.74 15.84 5.41
N ILE A 5 1.51 14.58 5.80
CA ILE A 5 2.40 13.49 5.46
C ILE A 5 2.21 13.17 3.97
N LYS A 6 3.31 13.13 3.23
CA LYS A 6 3.33 12.66 1.84
C LYS A 6 4.01 11.31 1.80
N CYS A 7 3.30 10.32 1.28
CA CYS A 7 3.80 8.97 1.15
C CYS A 7 3.49 8.40 -0.24
N ASP A 8 4.39 7.59 -0.78
CA ASP A 8 4.14 6.80 -1.98
C ASP A 8 4.57 5.34 -1.76
N LEU A 9 4.03 4.44 -2.57
CA LEU A 9 4.47 3.05 -2.53
C LEU A 9 5.75 2.88 -3.35
N VAL A 10 6.68 2.11 -2.81
CA VAL A 10 7.95 1.82 -3.49
C VAL A 10 7.76 0.70 -4.52
N LEU A 11 8.33 0.90 -5.70
CA LEU A 11 8.36 -0.12 -6.74
C LEU A 11 9.04 -1.41 -6.26
N ARG A 12 8.48 -2.55 -6.65
CA ARG A 12 9.05 -3.87 -6.37
C ARG A 12 9.59 -4.49 -7.67
N PRO A 13 10.82 -4.13 -8.08
CA PRO A 13 11.41 -4.59 -9.34
C PRO A 13 11.78 -6.08 -9.33
N GLU A 14 11.89 -6.69 -8.15
CA GLU A 14 12.23 -8.11 -7.93
C GLU A 14 11.36 -9.09 -8.75
N TYR A 15 10.17 -8.67 -9.20
CA TYR A 15 9.25 -9.49 -9.97
C TYR A 15 9.11 -9.07 -11.45
N ILE A 16 9.82 -8.02 -11.90
CA ILE A 16 9.81 -7.56 -13.30
C ILE A 16 10.53 -8.58 -14.21
N MET A 17 11.48 -9.33 -13.66
CA MET A 17 12.30 -10.34 -14.36
C MET A 17 11.49 -11.51 -14.98
N LEU A 18 10.18 -11.61 -14.74
CA LEU A 18 9.29 -12.67 -15.24
C LEU A 18 8.36 -12.21 -16.38
N GLY A 19 8.73 -11.16 -17.14
CA GLY A 19 8.14 -10.88 -18.46
C GLY A 19 6.93 -9.94 -18.47
N GLY A 20 6.92 -8.91 -17.62
CA GLY A 20 5.90 -7.87 -17.68
C GLY A 20 6.47 -6.46 -17.47
N ASP A 21 6.32 -5.59 -18.47
CA ASP A 21 6.72 -4.17 -18.46
C ASP A 21 5.91 -3.28 -17.51
N LYS A 22 5.23 -3.85 -16.52
CA LYS A 22 4.32 -3.10 -15.65
C LYS A 22 4.96 -2.89 -14.30
N GLU A 23 5.14 -1.62 -13.97
CA GLU A 23 5.43 -1.16 -12.64
C GLU A 23 4.39 -1.65 -11.63
N LYS A 24 4.88 -2.20 -10.53
CA LYS A 24 4.07 -2.77 -9.45
C LYS A 24 4.68 -2.42 -8.12
N TYR A 25 3.81 -2.18 -7.16
CA TYR A 25 4.12 -1.47 -5.91
C TYR A 25 3.90 -2.34 -4.67
N GLY A 26 3.37 -3.55 -4.86
CA GLY A 26 3.02 -4.47 -3.78
C GLY A 26 2.83 -5.89 -4.29
N LYS A 27 2.67 -6.84 -3.37
CA LYS A 27 2.43 -8.25 -3.70
C LYS A 27 1.34 -8.82 -2.79
N TYR A 28 0.39 -9.54 -3.38
CA TYR A 28 -0.58 -10.32 -2.61
C TYR A 28 0.13 -11.37 -1.77
N LEU A 29 -0.22 -11.44 -0.49
CA LEU A 29 0.31 -12.41 0.44
C LEU A 29 -0.52 -13.68 0.38
N SER A 30 0.14 -14.83 0.48
CA SER A 30 -0.50 -16.15 0.59
C SER A 30 -0.75 -16.57 2.04
N SER A 31 -0.32 -15.75 3.00
CA SER A 31 -0.59 -15.97 4.43
C SER A 31 -2.07 -15.86 4.74
N CYS A 32 -2.52 -16.61 5.75
CA CYS A 32 -3.90 -16.55 6.21
C CYS A 32 -4.06 -15.46 7.28
N PHE A 33 -4.94 -14.50 7.02
CA PHE A 33 -5.29 -13.42 7.95
C PHE A 33 -6.68 -13.72 8.53
N TRP A 34 -6.75 -14.73 9.39
CA TRP A 34 -8.02 -15.29 9.90
C TRP A 34 -8.85 -14.31 10.74
N ASP A 35 -8.19 -13.29 11.29
CA ASP A 35 -8.78 -12.19 12.05
C ASP A 35 -9.39 -11.09 11.17
N VAL A 36 -9.14 -11.12 9.85
CA VAL A 36 -9.72 -10.17 8.90
C VAL A 36 -11.10 -10.66 8.45
N PRO A 37 -12.17 -9.87 8.65
CA PRO A 37 -13.50 -10.24 8.18
C PRO A 37 -13.52 -10.51 6.67
N GLU A 38 -14.19 -11.60 6.28
CA GLU A 38 -14.40 -11.96 4.88
C GLU A 38 -13.09 -12.17 4.08
N PHE A 39 -11.99 -12.48 4.77
CA PHE A 39 -10.72 -12.81 4.14
C PHE A 39 -10.86 -13.97 3.13
N GLY A 40 -10.20 -13.85 1.98
CA GLY A 40 -10.23 -14.86 0.91
C GLY A 40 -11.45 -14.79 0.00
N SER A 41 -12.53 -14.11 0.41
CA SER A 41 -13.75 -13.93 -0.39
C SER A 41 -13.97 -12.50 -0.87
N LYS A 42 -13.86 -11.53 0.05
CA LYS A 42 -14.04 -10.09 -0.23
C LYS A 42 -12.83 -9.25 0.16
N SER A 43 -11.93 -9.78 0.98
CA SER A 43 -10.75 -9.08 1.50
C SER A 43 -9.48 -9.89 1.29
N TRP A 44 -8.37 -9.24 0.94
CA TRP A 44 -7.07 -9.88 0.73
C TRP A 44 -5.92 -9.03 1.25
N GLY A 45 -4.87 -9.69 1.74
CA GLY A 45 -3.67 -9.06 2.28
C GLY A 45 -2.64 -8.80 1.18
N VAL A 46 -2.05 -7.61 1.21
CA VAL A 46 -0.99 -7.16 0.29
C VAL A 46 0.18 -6.63 1.10
N GLY A 47 1.38 -7.12 0.81
CA GLY A 47 2.62 -6.59 1.35
C GLY A 47 3.14 -5.46 0.48
N VAL A 48 3.32 -4.29 1.08
CA VAL A 48 3.81 -3.07 0.42
C VAL A 48 5.00 -2.47 1.18
N TYR A 49 5.80 -1.69 0.47
CA TYR A 49 6.77 -0.79 1.08
C TYR A 49 6.31 0.63 0.83
N ILE A 50 6.32 1.45 1.89
CA ILE A 50 5.92 2.84 1.84
C ILE A 50 7.17 3.69 2.07
N GLU A 51 7.41 4.63 1.17
CA GLU A 51 8.41 5.69 1.33
C GLU A 51 7.68 6.95 1.81
N VAL A 52 8.27 7.62 2.79
CA VAL A 52 7.78 8.89 3.34
C VAL A 52 8.73 9.97 2.85
N ASP A 53 8.17 11.03 2.25
CA ASP A 53 8.98 12.13 1.69
C ASP A 53 9.79 12.85 2.77
N ASP A 54 9.21 13.00 3.96
CA ASP A 54 9.81 13.70 5.08
C ASP A 54 10.26 12.72 6.17
N TYR A 55 11.58 12.56 6.27
CA TYR A 55 12.24 11.66 7.20
C TYR A 55 11.93 11.96 8.67
N ARG A 56 11.51 13.18 9.03
CA ARG A 56 11.14 13.54 10.41
C ARG A 56 9.98 12.71 10.95
N PHE A 57 9.10 12.23 10.07
CA PHE A 57 8.03 11.32 10.48
C PHE A 57 8.52 9.90 10.79
N LEU A 58 9.74 9.53 10.39
CA LEU A 58 10.34 8.23 10.70
C LEU A 58 11.06 8.21 12.05
N ASP A 59 11.18 9.37 12.72
CA ASP A 59 11.69 9.46 14.10
C ASP A 59 10.67 8.97 15.14
N ASP A 60 9.39 8.82 14.76
CA ASP A 60 8.38 8.18 15.61
C ASP A 60 8.76 6.69 15.80
N PRO A 61 8.93 6.20 17.04
CA PRO A 61 9.22 4.78 17.26
C PRO A 61 8.07 3.86 16.80
N ASN A 62 6.86 4.40 16.62
CA ASN A 62 5.68 3.63 16.25
C ASN A 62 5.44 3.63 14.74
N ALA A 63 5.99 2.64 14.04
CA ALA A 63 5.75 2.46 12.60
C ALA A 63 4.26 2.41 12.22
N VAL A 64 3.39 1.92 13.11
CA VAL A 64 1.95 1.76 12.84
C VAL A 64 1.23 3.10 12.81
N SER A 65 1.59 4.07 13.66
CA SER A 65 1.00 5.42 13.64
C SER A 65 1.30 6.11 12.31
N VAL A 66 2.55 6.06 11.87
CA VAL A 66 3.02 6.68 10.63
C VAL A 66 2.44 5.97 9.42
N ALA A 67 2.46 4.63 9.39
CA ALA A 67 1.86 3.85 8.32
C ALA A 67 0.37 4.15 8.15
N ARG A 68 -0.38 4.33 9.23
CA ARG A 68 -1.81 4.65 9.18
C ARG A 68 -2.06 5.99 8.51
N ARG A 69 -1.31 7.03 8.89
CA ARG A 69 -1.40 8.35 8.22
C ARG A 69 -1.00 8.27 6.75
N CYS A 70 0.00 7.45 6.41
CA CYS A 70 0.35 7.18 5.02
C CYS A 70 -0.77 6.46 4.26
N VAL A 71 -1.41 5.45 4.84
CA VAL A 71 -2.52 4.73 4.20
C VAL A 71 -3.72 5.66 3.96
N GLU A 72 -4.02 6.55 4.91
CA GLU A 72 -5.04 7.61 4.74
C GLU A 72 -4.69 8.54 3.56
N PHE A 73 -3.43 8.96 3.45
CA PHE A 73 -2.95 9.74 2.32
C PHE A 73 -3.06 8.97 0.99
N LEU A 74 -2.63 7.71 0.95
CA LEU A 74 -2.68 6.86 -0.25
C LEU A 74 -4.12 6.54 -0.71
N ASN A 75 -5.07 6.51 0.23
CA ASN A 75 -6.49 6.40 -0.04
C ASN A 75 -7.14 7.71 -0.49
N THR A 76 -6.42 8.84 -0.44
CA THR A 76 -6.96 10.11 -0.91
C THR A 76 -6.95 10.14 -2.44
N PRO A 77 -8.11 10.31 -3.10
CA PRO A 77 -8.17 10.34 -4.55
C PRO A 77 -7.50 11.61 -5.08
N PRO A 78 -6.81 11.55 -6.24
CA PRO A 78 -6.20 12.73 -6.84
C PRO A 78 -7.28 13.77 -7.19
N PRO A 79 -6.91 15.07 -7.25
CA PRO A 79 -7.85 16.14 -7.55
C PRO A 79 -8.57 15.86 -8.87
N ARG A 80 -9.89 16.05 -8.85
CA ARG A 80 -10.75 15.80 -10.01
C ARG A 80 -10.34 16.71 -11.16
N ALA A 81 -10.01 16.12 -12.31
CA ALA A 81 -9.79 16.91 -13.53
C ALA A 81 -11.06 17.70 -13.89
N LYS A 82 -10.89 18.98 -14.24
CA LYS A 82 -11.96 19.98 -14.42
C LYS A 82 -13.15 19.53 -15.29
N TYR A 83 -12.92 18.60 -16.21
CA TYR A 83 -13.93 18.08 -17.14
C TYR A 83 -14.23 16.58 -16.99
N SER A 84 -13.64 15.90 -16.00
CA SER A 84 -13.89 14.47 -15.81
C SER A 84 -15.27 14.24 -15.19
N LYS A 85 -16.10 13.44 -15.87
CA LYS A 85 -17.38 12.94 -15.35
C LYS A 85 -17.22 11.83 -14.31
N LYS A 86 -16.06 11.15 -14.28
CA LYS A 86 -15.80 10.03 -13.36
C LYS A 86 -15.33 10.54 -12.01
N LYS A 87 -15.85 9.95 -10.92
CA LYS A 87 -15.32 10.17 -9.57
C LYS A 87 -13.87 9.68 -9.52
N PRO A 88 -12.92 10.49 -9.02
CA PRO A 88 -11.53 10.06 -8.90
C PRO A 88 -11.47 8.92 -7.89
N LYS A 89 -10.68 7.89 -8.22
CA LYS A 89 -10.41 6.76 -7.35
C LYS A 89 -8.99 6.86 -6.81
N PRO A 90 -8.71 6.34 -5.61
CA PRO A 90 -7.35 6.30 -5.08
C PRO A 90 -6.42 5.53 -6.03
N LYS A 91 -5.14 5.92 -6.07
CA LYS A 91 -4.13 5.35 -6.99
C LYS A 91 -4.02 3.83 -6.86
N TYR A 92 -4.14 3.34 -5.62
CA TYR A 92 -3.95 1.94 -5.26
C TYR A 92 -5.24 1.21 -4.85
N GLY A 93 -6.41 1.83 -5.05
CA GLY A 93 -7.67 1.30 -4.53
C GLY A 93 -7.86 1.60 -3.04
N THR A 94 -8.81 0.92 -2.40
CA THR A 94 -9.03 1.05 -0.95
C THR A 94 -8.07 0.14 -0.20
N LEU A 95 -7.28 0.73 0.69
CA LEU A 95 -6.31 0.04 1.53
C LEU A 95 -6.64 0.27 3.01
N GLU A 96 -6.61 -0.79 3.81
CA GLU A 96 -6.72 -0.70 5.26
C GLU A 96 -5.43 -1.23 5.89
N LEU A 97 -4.91 -0.53 6.90
CA LEU A 97 -3.68 -0.98 7.54
C LEU A 97 -3.96 -2.22 8.41
N TYR A 98 -3.22 -3.30 8.17
CA TYR A 98 -3.23 -4.48 9.04
C TYR A 98 -2.07 -4.42 10.04
N ASN A 99 -0.84 -4.23 9.55
CA ASN A 99 0.36 -4.18 10.37
C ASN A 99 1.46 -3.38 9.65
N ALA A 100 2.38 -2.79 10.41
CA ALA A 100 3.54 -2.09 9.86
C ALA A 100 4.78 -2.18 10.75
N LYS A 101 5.95 -2.15 10.11
CA LYS A 101 7.26 -2.06 10.79
C LYS A 101 8.25 -1.28 9.93
N TYR A 102 9.21 -0.63 10.58
CA TYR A 102 10.34 -0.03 9.87
C TYR A 102 11.29 -1.12 9.35
N VAL A 103 11.82 -0.91 8.16
CA VAL A 103 12.83 -1.76 7.54
C VAL A 103 13.87 -0.87 6.88
N ASN A 104 15.14 -1.27 6.96
CA ASN A 104 16.20 -0.62 6.18
C ASN A 104 16.44 -1.45 4.91
N LYS A 105 16.29 -0.84 3.75
CA LYS A 105 16.51 -1.50 2.45
C LYS A 105 17.29 -0.56 1.55
N GLY A 106 18.46 -1.01 1.10
CA GLY A 106 19.34 -0.21 0.23
C GLY A 106 19.81 1.10 0.87
N GLY A 107 19.99 1.13 2.21
CA GLY A 107 20.41 2.32 2.95
C GLY A 107 19.29 3.33 3.23
N LYS A 108 18.05 3.06 2.80
CA LYS A 108 16.87 3.87 3.11
C LYS A 108 15.99 3.19 4.16
N THR A 109 15.52 3.97 5.13
CA THR A 109 14.46 3.54 6.06
C THR A 109 13.12 3.64 5.34
N LEU A 110 12.43 2.51 5.22
CA LEU A 110 11.11 2.39 4.63
C LEU A 110 10.14 1.78 5.65
N ILE A 111 8.85 1.94 5.40
CA ILE A 111 7.81 1.27 6.19
C ILE A 111 7.37 0.02 5.41
N SER A 112 7.64 -1.15 5.97
CA SER A 112 7.07 -2.41 5.50
C SER A 112 5.68 -2.56 6.09
N ALA A 113 4.65 -2.42 5.27
CA ALA A 113 3.26 -2.52 5.70
C ALA A 113 2.56 -3.73 5.06
N ILE A 114 1.67 -4.35 5.84
CA ILE A 114 0.65 -5.25 5.36
C ILE A 114 -0.64 -4.44 5.33
N VAL A 115 -1.26 -4.37 4.15
CA VAL A 115 -2.52 -3.69 3.94
C VAL A 115 -3.57 -4.68 3.45
N ILE A 116 -4.81 -4.51 3.89
CA ILE A 116 -5.97 -5.24 3.41
C ILE A 116 -6.60 -4.43 2.27
N THR A 117 -7.00 -5.12 1.20
CA THR A 117 -7.75 -4.54 0.10
C THR A 117 -8.97 -5.37 -0.20
N ASN A 118 -10.04 -4.72 -0.65
CA ASN A 118 -11.26 -5.36 -1.14
C ASN A 118 -11.18 -5.75 -2.64
N GLU A 119 -10.03 -5.54 -3.27
CA GLU A 119 -9.81 -5.91 -4.66
C GLU A 119 -9.04 -7.24 -4.76
N LYS A 120 -9.67 -8.28 -5.31
CA LYS A 120 -9.02 -9.59 -5.53
C LYS A 120 -7.82 -9.51 -6.47
N LYS A 121 -7.87 -8.58 -7.43
CA LYS A 121 -6.83 -8.39 -8.43
C LYS A 121 -6.70 -6.91 -8.78
N ASN A 122 -5.71 -6.26 -8.18
CA ASN A 122 -5.35 -4.89 -8.48
C ASN A 122 -4.18 -4.84 -9.46
N ARG A 123 -4.28 -3.97 -10.48
CA ARG A 123 -3.25 -3.80 -11.51
C ARG A 123 -1.92 -3.25 -10.97
N SER A 124 -1.92 -2.61 -9.80
CA SER A 124 -0.74 -2.04 -9.16
C SER A 124 0.03 -3.07 -8.32
N PHE A 125 -0.54 -4.28 -8.10
CA PHE A 125 0.07 -5.32 -7.27
C PHE A 125 0.41 -6.59 -8.07
N TRP A 126 1.42 -7.32 -7.60
CA TRP A 126 1.84 -8.61 -8.11
C TRP A 126 0.97 -9.73 -7.55
N GLY A 127 0.62 -10.69 -8.41
CA GLY A 127 -0.20 -11.84 -8.04
C GLY A 127 -1.70 -11.53 -8.03
N LYS A 128 -2.44 -12.31 -7.25
CA LYS A 128 -3.89 -12.18 -7.01
C LYS A 128 -4.21 -12.70 -5.62
N GLY A 129 -5.31 -12.21 -5.05
CA GLY A 129 -5.87 -12.74 -3.81
C GLY A 129 -6.17 -14.24 -3.91
N VAL A 130 -5.76 -14.98 -2.89
CA VAL A 130 -6.08 -16.40 -2.74
C VAL A 130 -7.56 -16.56 -2.33
N ASN A 131 -8.20 -17.61 -2.82
CA ASN A 131 -9.45 -18.07 -2.21
C ASN A 131 -9.06 -18.96 -1.04
N VAL A 132 -9.70 -18.73 0.10
CA VAL A 132 -9.60 -19.57 1.29
C VAL A 132 -10.94 -20.25 1.50
#